data_AF-A0A847WAT1-F1
#
_entry.id   AF-A0A847WAT1-F1
#
_cell.length_a   1.000
_cell.length_b   1.000
_cell.length_c   1.000
_cell.angle_alpha   90.00
_cell.angle_beta   90.00
_cell.angle_gamma   90.00
#
_symmetry.space_group_name_H-M   'P 1'
#
loop_
_entity.id
_entity.type
_entity.pdbx_description
1 polymer ?
#
loop_
_entity_poly.entity_id
_entity_poly.type
_entity_poly.pdbx_seq_one_letter_code
_entity_poly.pdbx_strand_id
1 'polypeptide(L)'
;MEVKGVTLEEEGIVRFPDAPTERGVKHLKELISCVKAGYEAYAVFVVQMKGVRYFEPNDSTHPAFGEALREAAKNGVRVIALDCQVTEDSIEIADFVEVRL
;
A
#
# COMPACT_ATOMS: atom_id res chain seq x y z
N MET A 1 9.23 5.65 6.61
CA MET A 1 8.39 4.52 6.15
C MET A 1 6.98 4.76 6.63
N GLU A 2 5.98 4.54 5.79
CA GLU A 2 4.55 4.59 6.12
C GLU A 2 3.98 3.18 5.97
N VAL A 3 3.18 2.72 6.93
CA VAL A 3 2.54 1.40 6.90
C VAL A 3 1.03 1.54 6.85
N LYS A 4 0.37 0.79 5.96
CA LYS A 4 -1.09 0.72 5.81
C LYS A 4 -1.56 -0.72 5.93
N GLY A 5 -2.61 -0.96 6.72
CA GLY A 5 -3.33 -2.23 6.70
C GLY A 5 -4.24 -2.31 5.48
N VAL A 6 -4.30 -3.49 4.86
CA VAL A 6 -5.15 -3.77 3.70
C VAL A 6 -6.02 -4.98 4.00
N THR A 7 -7.33 -4.77 3.95
CA THR A 7 -8.36 -5.80 4.21
C THR A 7 -9.40 -5.90 3.11
N LEU A 8 -9.43 -4.96 2.16
CA LEU A 8 -10.32 -5.01 1.01
C LEU A 8 -9.74 -5.98 -0.03
N GLU A 9 -10.51 -7.01 -0.35
CA GLU A 9 -10.18 -8.07 -1.30
C GLU A 9 -11.40 -8.37 -2.17
N GLU A 10 -11.18 -8.46 -3.48
CA GLU A 10 -12.19 -8.91 -4.43
C GLU A 10 -11.54 -9.78 -5.53
N GLU A 11 -11.96 -11.04 -5.65
CA GLU A 11 -11.49 -12.02 -6.65
C GLU A 11 -9.96 -12.27 -6.67
N GLY A 12 -9.36 -12.29 -5.48
CA GLY A 12 -7.94 -12.43 -5.21
C GLY A 12 -7.16 -11.12 -5.41
N ILE A 13 -7.82 -9.98 -5.62
CA ILE A 13 -7.17 -8.67 -5.80
C ILE A 13 -7.37 -7.86 -4.54
N VAL A 14 -6.27 -7.42 -3.93
CA VAL A 14 -6.33 -6.58 -2.73
C VAL A 14 -6.11 -5.12 -3.07
N ARG A 15 -6.90 -4.24 -2.42
CA ARG A 15 -6.91 -2.82 -2.77
C ARG A 15 -6.85 -1.92 -1.55
N PHE A 16 -6.23 -0.76 -1.73
CA PHE A 16 -6.27 0.32 -0.75
C PHE A 16 -6.46 1.68 -1.43
N PRO A 17 -7.32 2.57 -0.89
CA PRO A 17 -8.08 2.41 0.35
C PRO A 17 -9.46 1.76 0.16
N ASP A 18 -10.08 1.35 1.26
CA ASP A 18 -11.47 0.87 1.32
C ASP A 18 -12.49 2.01 1.48
N ALA A 19 -12.05 3.18 1.98
CA ALA A 19 -12.81 4.44 2.01
C ALA A 19 -11.91 5.64 1.61
N PRO A 20 -12.48 6.78 1.17
CA PRO A 20 -11.70 7.98 0.86
C PRO A 20 -10.77 8.41 2.01
N THR A 21 -9.53 8.80 1.68
CA THR A 21 -8.48 9.13 2.66
C THR A 21 -7.55 10.26 2.21
N GLU A 22 -7.91 11.48 2.59
CA GLU A 22 -7.06 12.67 2.36
C GLU A 22 -5.72 12.58 3.09
N ARG A 23 -5.71 11.94 4.27
CA ARG A 23 -4.49 11.70 5.04
C ARG A 23 -3.52 10.79 4.30
N GLY A 24 -4.02 9.75 3.62
CA GLY A 24 -3.19 8.86 2.80
C GLY A 24 -2.47 9.63 1.69
N VAL A 25 -3.18 10.51 0.98
CA VAL A 25 -2.61 11.37 -0.06
C VAL A 25 -1.51 12.28 0.52
N LYS A 26 -1.79 12.93 1.66
CA LYS A 26 -0.81 13.80 2.32
C LYS A 26 0.47 13.03 2.70
N HIS A 27 0.34 11.85 3.30
CA HIS A 27 1.50 11.06 3.73
C HIS A 27 2.36 10.61 2.53
N LEU A 28 1.76 10.27 1.39
CA LEU A 28 2.53 9.95 0.17
C LEU A 28 3.36 11.13 -0.33
N LYS A 29 2.81 12.36 -0.28
CA LYS A 29 3.56 13.58 -0.62
C LYS A 29 4.69 13.88 0.37
N GLU A 30 4.48 13.58 1.65
CA GLU A 30 5.52 13.67 2.67
C GLU A 30 6.65 12.66 2.41
N LEU A 31 6.33 11.43 2.00
CA LEU A 31 7.35 10.43 1.60
C LEU A 31 8.16 10.90 0.38
N ILE A 32 7.53 11.50 -0.63
CA ILE A 32 8.24 12.13 -1.76
C ILE A 32 9.23 13.19 -1.26
N SER A 33 8.79 14.01 -0.29
CA SER A 33 9.64 15.04 0.31
C SER A 33 10.83 14.43 1.07
N CYS A 34 10.64 13.29 1.73
CA CYS A 34 11.72 12.52 2.33
C CYS A 34 12.74 12.03 1.30
N VAL A 35 12.29 11.48 0.16
CA VAL A 35 13.21 11.06 -0.92
C VAL A 35 14.02 12.25 -1.43
N LYS A 36 13.37 13.40 -1.66
CA LYS A 36 14.04 14.63 -2.10
C LYS A 36 15.06 15.16 -1.08
N ALA A 37 14.85 14.90 0.20
CA ALA A 37 15.79 15.24 1.26
C ALA A 37 16.93 14.21 1.42
N GLY A 38 16.99 13.17 0.59
CA GLY A 38 18.06 12.16 0.58
C GLY A 38 17.77 10.91 1.43
N TYR A 39 16.56 10.76 1.96
CA TYR A 39 16.17 9.57 2.72
C TYR A 39 15.68 8.44 1.81
N GLU A 40 15.83 7.19 2.24
CA GLU A 40 15.00 6.12 1.69
C GLU A 40 13.59 6.20 2.27
N ALA A 41 12.57 6.18 1.40
CA ALA A 41 11.17 6.23 1.79
C ALA A 41 10.43 5.01 1.25
N TYR A 42 9.57 4.43 2.09
CA TYR A 42 8.78 3.24 1.77
C TYR A 42 7.31 3.48 2.11
N ALA A 43 6.43 3.08 1.20
CA ALA A 43 5.01 2.87 1.46
C ALA A 43 4.78 1.35 1.51
N VAL A 44 4.41 0.84 2.68
CA VAL A 44 4.27 -0.59 2.96
C VAL A 44 2.80 -0.92 3.19
N PHE A 45 2.27 -1.83 2.39
CA PHE A 45 0.91 -2.33 2.49
C PHE A 45 0.92 -3.73 3.10
N VAL A 46 0.35 -3.86 4.30
CA VAL A 46 0.26 -5.13 5.02
C VAL A 46 -1.12 -5.72 4.78
N VAL A 47 -1.16 -6.75 3.95
CA VAL A 47 -2.37 -7.47 3.54
C VAL A 47 -2.68 -8.52 4.59
N GLN A 48 -3.75 -8.31 5.36
CA GLN A 48 -4.07 -9.11 6.55
C GLN A 48 -4.81 -10.41 6.19
N MET A 49 -4.34 -11.11 5.17
CA MET A 49 -4.85 -12.39 4.68
C MET A 49 -3.79 -13.05 3.80
N LYS A 50 -3.99 -14.32 3.45
CA LYS A 50 -3.11 -15.08 2.54
C LYS A 50 -3.86 -15.53 1.29
N GLY A 51 -3.12 -15.85 0.23
CA GLY A 51 -3.70 -16.39 -1.01
C GLY A 51 -4.18 -15.32 -2.00
N VAL A 52 -3.61 -14.12 -1.92
CA VAL A 52 -3.90 -12.99 -2.80
C VAL A 52 -3.01 -13.04 -4.05
N ARG A 53 -3.49 -12.46 -5.16
CA ARG A 53 -2.76 -12.46 -6.44
C ARG A 53 -1.83 -11.25 -6.55
N TYR A 54 -2.37 -10.07 -6.30
CA TYR A 54 -1.64 -8.80 -6.39
C TYR A 54 -2.38 -7.69 -5.65
N PHE A 55 -1.65 -6.61 -5.37
CA PHE A 55 -2.14 -5.36 -4.81
C PHE A 55 -2.24 -4.28 -5.89
N GLU A 56 -3.30 -3.48 -5.86
CA GLU A 56 -3.45 -2.26 -6.67
C GLU A 56 -4.10 -1.13 -5.86
N PRO A 57 -3.85 0.16 -6.19
CA PRO A 57 -4.60 1.24 -5.57
C PRO A 57 -6.09 1.14 -5.93
N ASN A 58 -6.97 1.43 -4.97
CA ASN A 58 -8.40 1.46 -5.22
C ASN A 58 -8.83 2.79 -5.86
N ASP A 59 -8.61 2.89 -7.16
CA ASP A 59 -8.98 4.08 -7.93
C ASP A 59 -10.50 4.31 -7.96
N SER A 60 -11.32 3.26 -7.82
CA SER A 60 -12.78 3.39 -7.76
C SER A 60 -13.25 4.07 -6.47
N THR A 61 -12.59 3.80 -5.34
CA THR A 61 -12.93 4.44 -4.05
C THR A 61 -12.30 5.81 -3.91
N HIS A 62 -11.02 5.98 -4.28
CA HIS A 62 -10.33 7.25 -4.12
C HIS A 62 -9.26 7.47 -5.21
N PRO A 63 -9.64 8.02 -6.38
CA PRO A 63 -8.72 8.24 -7.50
C PRO A 63 -7.46 9.04 -7.13
N ALA A 64 -7.63 10.10 -6.32
CA ALA A 64 -6.52 10.96 -5.90
C ALA A 64 -5.47 10.21 -5.06
N PHE A 65 -5.86 9.16 -4.34
CA PHE A 65 -4.90 8.31 -3.64
C PHE A 65 -4.05 7.49 -4.61
N GLY A 66 -4.66 6.85 -5.60
CA GLY A 66 -3.91 6.07 -6.59
C GLY A 66 -3.01 6.94 -7.46
N GLU A 67 -3.46 8.13 -7.86
CA GLU A 67 -2.62 9.13 -8.51
C GLU A 67 -1.40 9.50 -7.66
N ALA A 68 -1.61 9.79 -6.37
CA ALA A 68 -0.52 10.12 -5.45
C ALA A 68 0.44 8.93 -5.21
N LEU A 69 -0.06 7.70 -5.21
CA LEU A 69 0.78 6.51 -5.03
C LEU A 69 1.66 6.27 -6.25
N ARG A 70 1.09 6.40 -7.46
CA ARG A 70 1.82 6.39 -8.74
C ARG A 70 2.86 7.51 -8.78
N GLU A 71 2.51 8.71 -8.33
CA GLU A 71 3.44 9.85 -8.25
C GLU A 71 4.59 9.55 -7.27
N ALA A 72 4.28 8.99 -6.09
CA ALA A 72 5.27 8.62 -5.09
C ALA A 72 6.28 7.61 -5.63
N ALA A 73 5.80 6.56 -6.29
CA ALA A 73 6.65 5.54 -6.93
C ALA A 73 7.58 6.16 -7.99
N LYS A 74 7.04 7.03 -8.86
CA LYS A 74 7.83 7.75 -9.88
C LYS A 74 8.91 8.66 -9.28
N ASN A 75 8.69 9.17 -8.06
CA ASN A 75 9.64 10.03 -7.34
C ASN A 75 10.59 9.24 -6.42
N GLY A 76 10.65 7.90 -6.53
CA GLY A 76 11.62 7.07 -5.82
C GLY A 76 11.16 6.55 -4.46
N VAL A 77 9.89 6.75 -4.08
CA VAL A 77 9.32 6.05 -2.91
C VAL A 77 9.14 4.58 -3.28
N ARG A 78 9.70 3.67 -2.47
CA ARG A 78 9.56 2.22 -2.68
C ARG A 78 8.18 1.77 -2.21
N VAL A 79 7.38 1.23 -3.11
CA VAL A 79 6.04 0.71 -2.80
C VAL A 79 6.12 -0.81 -2.70
N ILE A 80 5.80 -1.36 -1.53
CA ILE A 80 5.81 -2.81 -1.30
C ILE A 80 4.50 -3.24 -0.66
N ALA A 81 4.07 -4.45 -0.99
CA ALA A 81 2.97 -5.13 -0.34
C ALA A 81 3.45 -6.48 0.19
N LEU A 82 2.98 -6.85 1.38
CA LEU A 82 3.32 -8.09 2.07
C LEU A 82 2.01 -8.72 2.55
N ASP A 83 1.85 -10.02 2.32
CA ASP A 83 0.73 -10.77 2.89
C ASP A 83 1.05 -11.30 4.29
N CYS A 84 0.01 -11.79 4.95
CA CYS A 84 0.12 -12.29 6.30
C CYS A 84 -0.46 -13.70 6.41
N GLN A 85 0.24 -14.56 7.16
CA GLN A 85 -0.40 -15.71 7.77
C GLN A 85 -1.15 -15.24 9.03
N VAL A 86 -2.47 -15.35 9.02
CA VAL A 86 -3.33 -14.99 10.15
C VAL A 86 -3.85 -16.29 10.79
N THR A 87 -3.75 -16.37 12.11
CA THR A 87 -4.36 -17.43 12.93
C THR A 87 -5.26 -16.79 13.99
N GLU A 88 -5.88 -17.60 14.85
CA GLU A 88 -6.72 -17.09 15.96
C GLU A 88 -5.93 -16.18 16.91
N ASP A 89 -4.66 -16.53 17.18
CA ASP A 89 -3.82 -15.87 18.19
C ASP A 89 -2.59 -15.12 17.61
N SER A 90 -2.38 -15.14 16.29
CA SER A 90 -1.21 -14.51 15.67
C SER A 90 -1.47 -13.90 14.30
N ILE A 91 -0.65 -12.90 13.97
CA ILE A 91 -0.48 -12.37 12.62
C ILE A 91 1.00 -12.26 12.31
N GLU A 92 1.44 -12.93 11.25
CA GLU A 92 2.84 -12.97 10.85
C GLU A 92 2.97 -12.55 9.38
N ILE A 93 3.88 -11.62 9.10
CA ILE A 93 4.25 -11.26 7.72
C ILE A 93 4.82 -12.50 7.05
N ALA A 94 4.34 -12.79 5.84
CA ALA A 94 4.80 -13.94 5.07
C ALA A 94 5.50 -13.51 3.78
N ASP A 95 4.76 -13.35 2.68
CA ASP A 95 5.33 -13.28 1.33
C ASP A 95 5.14 -11.88 0.71
N PHE A 96 6.02 -11.49 -0.20
CA PHE A 96 5.81 -10.28 -1.01
C PHE A 96 4.65 -10.49 -1.97
N VAL A 97 3.79 -9.49 -2.06
CA VAL A 97 2.67 -9.43 -3.00
C VAL A 97 3.07 -8.55 -4.18
N GLU A 98 2.76 -8.99 -5.41
CA GLU A 98 2.96 -8.19 -6.61
C GLU A 98 2.22 -6.86 -6.48
N VAL A 99 2.92 -5.74 -6.70
CA VAL A 99 2.31 -4.39 -6.69
C VAL A 99 2.09 -3.93 -8.13
N ARG A 100 0.84 -3.61 -8.47
CA ARG A 100 0.46 -3.02 -9.76
C ARG A 100 -0.02 -1.58 -9.54
N LEU A 101 0.63 -0.63 -10.21
CA LEU A 101 0.36 0.81 -10.09
C LEU A 101 -0.22 1.40 -11.36
#